data_AF-A0A520UCH8-F1
#
_entry.id   AF-A0A520UCH8-F1
#
_cell.length_a   1.000
_cell.length_b   1.000
_cell.length_c   1.000
_cell.angle_alpha   90.00
_cell.angle_beta   90.00
_cell.angle_gamma   90.00
#
_symmetry.space_group_name_H-M   'P 1'
#
loop_
_entity.id
_entity.type
_entity.pdbx_description
1 polymer ?
#
loop_
_entity_poly.entity_id
_entity_poly.type
_entity_poly.pdbx_seq_one_letter_code
_entity_poly.pdbx_strand_id
1 'polypeptide(L)'
;MSEHANNHDDHGHHHKETFVTKYIFSQDHKMISKQYLITGLFMGIIGIAMSLLFRLQLAWPDHQFTIYEIFLGKWGENGVMDPNVYLSLVTIHGTIMVFFVLTAGLSGTFSNLLIPLQIGARDMASGFLNMVSYWLFFLSSVVMVLSLFVEAGPAAAGWTIYPPLSALPQAMPGSGAGMTLWLVSMAIFIASSLLGSLNYIVTVINLRTKGMSMTRLPLTIWAFFLTAIIGVVSFPVLLSAALMLIMDRSFGTSFFLSDIYIAGEVLHNQGGSPVLFEHLFWFLGHPEVYIVILPAMGLVSEIMATNARKPIFGYRAMVISILAIAFLSTIVWGHHMFITGMNPFLGSVFTFTTLLIAIPSAVKAFNWITTLWKGNLKMNPAMLFSIGFVSTFISGGLTGIILGDSALDINVHDTMFVVAHFHLVMGISALYGLFAGVYHWFPKMFEGRLLNKKLGYIHFWITAVGAYGVFFPMHFIGMAGLPRRYYTNTNFPYFDDLLEVNVVISVFAFITAAGQLFFLYNFIHSMFYGKMGNKNPWDSTTLEWTAEVKHIHGNWDGPIPEVHRWSYDYSKMNKDNSDYVLPGQDYIPQHIPLQDNEDELMH
;
A
#
# COMPACT_ATOMS: atom_id res chain seq x y z
N MET A 1 15.44 -60.91 -17.32
CA MET A 1 15.33 -59.56 -17.90
C MET A 1 15.64 -58.58 -16.79
N SER A 2 16.62 -57.71 -17.02
CA SER A 2 17.22 -56.78 -16.07
C SER A 2 16.39 -55.50 -15.99
N GLU A 3 15.92 -55.13 -14.79
CA GLU A 3 15.40 -53.80 -14.50
C GLU A 3 16.47 -52.99 -13.76
N HIS A 4 17.10 -52.06 -14.48
CA HIS A 4 17.92 -51.00 -13.91
C HIS A 4 17.00 -49.89 -13.41
N ALA A 5 16.84 -49.79 -12.08
CA ALA A 5 16.30 -48.62 -11.43
C ALA A 5 17.42 -47.55 -11.35
N ASN A 6 17.31 -46.50 -12.17
CA ASN A 6 18.13 -45.31 -12.04
C ASN A 6 17.59 -44.46 -10.88
N ASN A 7 18.23 -44.57 -9.72
CA ASN A 7 18.21 -43.52 -8.71
C ASN A 7 18.99 -42.33 -9.25
N HIS A 8 18.29 -41.26 -9.64
CA HIS A 8 18.91 -39.94 -9.78
C HIS A 8 19.01 -39.31 -8.40
N ASP A 9 20.17 -39.49 -7.76
CA ASP A 9 20.62 -38.63 -6.67
C ASP A 9 20.87 -37.22 -7.24
N ASP A 10 19.92 -36.33 -6.99
CA ASP A 10 20.02 -34.90 -7.32
C ASP A 10 21.00 -34.25 -6.32
N HIS A 11 22.29 -34.38 -6.61
CA HIS A 11 23.34 -33.72 -5.85
C HIS A 11 23.19 -32.21 -5.99
N GLY A 12 22.74 -31.56 -4.92
CA GLY A 12 22.66 -30.11 -4.77
C GLY A 12 24.00 -29.44 -5.08
N HIS A 13 24.14 -28.93 -6.30
CA HIS A 13 25.19 -28.01 -6.68
C HIS A 13 24.95 -26.68 -5.97
N HIS A 14 25.45 -26.54 -4.75
CA HIS A 14 25.62 -25.26 -4.09
C HIS A 14 26.67 -24.44 -4.86
N HIS A 15 26.25 -23.82 -5.97
CA HIS A 15 27.01 -22.73 -6.58
C HIS A 15 27.22 -21.68 -5.48
N LYS A 16 28.49 -21.37 -5.16
CA LYS A 16 28.81 -20.27 -4.26
C LYS A 16 28.25 -18.98 -4.87
N GLU A 17 27.15 -18.49 -4.33
CA GLU A 17 26.59 -17.21 -4.74
C GLU A 17 27.63 -16.11 -4.52
N THR A 18 27.82 -15.28 -5.54
CA THR A 18 28.60 -14.06 -5.41
C THR A 18 27.81 -13.02 -4.61
N PHE A 19 28.48 -12.00 -4.08
CA PHE A 19 27.79 -10.86 -3.45
C PHE A 19 26.75 -10.23 -4.39
N VAL A 20 27.08 -10.13 -5.68
CA VAL A 20 26.21 -9.55 -6.71
C VAL A 20 24.93 -10.36 -6.89
N THR A 21 25.05 -11.68 -7.05
CA THR A 21 23.89 -12.58 -7.23
C THR A 21 23.11 -12.78 -5.94
N LYS A 22 23.71 -12.51 -4.77
CA LYS A 22 23.05 -12.66 -3.47
C LYS A 22 22.29 -11.43 -3.02
N TYR A 23 22.80 -10.22 -3.28
CA TYR A 23 22.25 -8.99 -2.70
C TYR A 23 21.79 -7.95 -3.72
N ILE A 24 22.33 -7.95 -4.95
CA ILE A 24 22.04 -6.95 -5.98
C ILE A 24 21.06 -7.56 -7.00
N PHE A 25 21.53 -8.51 -7.80
CA PHE A 25 20.73 -9.24 -8.78
C PHE A 25 20.30 -10.59 -8.20
N SER A 26 19.60 -10.52 -7.06
CA SER A 26 19.07 -11.69 -6.36
C SER A 26 17.78 -12.18 -7.02
N GLN A 27 17.66 -13.49 -7.16
CA GLN A 27 16.41 -14.15 -7.54
C GLN A 27 15.60 -14.65 -6.34
N ASP A 28 16.21 -14.66 -5.14
CA ASP A 28 15.54 -15.06 -3.91
C ASP A 28 14.47 -14.05 -3.49
N HIS A 29 13.22 -14.52 -3.33
CA HIS A 29 12.09 -13.68 -2.95
C HIS A 29 12.23 -12.97 -1.61
N LYS A 30 12.96 -13.52 -0.63
CA LYS A 30 13.17 -12.88 0.68
C LYS A 30 14.15 -11.72 0.57
N MET A 31 15.16 -11.84 -0.29
CA MET A 31 16.04 -10.71 -0.60
C MET A 31 15.29 -9.62 -1.35
N ILE A 32 14.52 -9.98 -2.39
CA ILE A 32 13.71 -9.03 -3.16
C ILE A 32 12.69 -8.32 -2.26
N SER A 33 12.07 -9.03 -1.32
CA SER A 33 11.21 -8.43 -0.30
C SER A 33 11.91 -7.33 0.51
N LYS A 34 13.13 -7.59 1.00
CA LYS A 34 13.93 -6.59 1.71
C LYS A 34 14.29 -5.40 0.82
N GLN A 35 14.62 -5.66 -0.44
CA GLN A 35 14.94 -4.61 -1.41
C GLN A 35 13.75 -3.66 -1.63
N TYR A 36 12.53 -4.19 -1.77
CA TYR A 36 11.31 -3.39 -1.80
C TYR A 36 11.09 -2.60 -0.51
N LEU A 37 11.25 -3.24 0.66
CA LEU A 37 11.03 -2.60 1.95
C LEU A 37 11.98 -1.41 2.16
N ILE A 38 13.28 -1.60 1.90
CA ILE A 38 14.28 -0.55 2.08
C ILE A 38 14.06 0.60 1.11
N THR A 39 13.75 0.31 -0.16
CA THR A 39 13.43 1.35 -1.15
C THR A 39 12.18 2.11 -0.74
N GLY A 40 11.12 1.42 -0.32
CA GLY A 40 9.88 2.03 0.16
C GLY A 40 10.08 2.89 1.41
N LEU A 41 10.91 2.47 2.37
CA LEU A 41 11.27 3.27 3.55
C LEU A 41 12.01 4.56 3.17
N PHE A 42 12.97 4.47 2.24
CA PHE A 42 13.69 5.65 1.75
C PHE A 42 12.75 6.65 1.05
N MET A 43 11.88 6.14 0.17
CA MET A 43 10.85 6.94 -0.48
C MET A 43 9.88 7.55 0.55
N GLY A 44 9.57 6.83 1.62
CA GLY A 44 8.74 7.32 2.74
C GLY A 44 9.35 8.50 3.46
N ILE A 45 10.67 8.50 3.70
CA ILE A 45 11.38 9.64 4.29
C ILE A 45 11.25 10.87 3.39
N ILE A 46 11.44 10.71 2.08
CA ILE A 46 11.29 11.79 1.09
C ILE A 46 9.85 12.32 1.09
N GLY A 47 8.85 11.44 1.04
CA GLY A 47 7.44 11.81 1.04
C GLY A 47 7.04 12.58 2.30
N ILE A 48 7.48 12.13 3.49
CA ILE A 48 7.23 12.83 4.76
C ILE A 48 7.93 14.19 4.75
N ALA A 49 9.20 14.28 4.32
CA ALA A 49 9.93 15.54 4.27
C ALA A 49 9.22 16.58 3.39
N MET A 50 8.73 16.19 2.20
CA MET A 50 7.93 17.07 1.35
C MET A 50 6.66 17.57 2.05
N SER A 51 5.99 16.67 2.79
CA SER A 51 4.81 17.04 3.58
C SER A 51 5.13 18.11 4.61
N LEU A 52 6.20 17.92 5.38
CA LEU A 52 6.59 18.89 6.41
C LEU A 52 6.88 20.27 5.81
N LEU A 53 7.50 20.33 4.62
CA LEU A 53 7.81 21.59 3.94
C LEU A 53 6.55 22.37 3.56
N PHE A 54 5.57 21.74 2.91
CA PHE A 54 4.33 22.44 2.55
C PHE A 54 3.42 22.69 3.77
N ARG A 55 3.52 21.89 4.84
CA ARG A 55 2.79 22.12 6.10
C ARG A 55 3.29 23.35 6.85
N LEU A 56 4.58 23.69 6.74
CA LEU A 56 5.12 24.95 7.26
C LEU A 56 4.44 26.15 6.57
N GLN A 57 4.32 26.10 5.24
CA GLN A 57 3.69 27.16 4.44
C GLN A 57 2.20 27.32 4.80
N LEU A 58 1.49 26.21 4.94
CA LEU A 58 0.05 26.24 5.27
C LEU A 58 -0.25 26.74 6.69
N ALA A 59 0.67 26.56 7.63
CA ALA A 59 0.49 27.01 9.02
C ALA A 59 0.91 28.46 9.23
N TRP A 60 1.99 28.89 8.56
CA TRP A 60 2.57 30.21 8.75
C TRP A 60 2.97 30.82 7.39
N PRO A 61 1.99 31.23 6.57
CA PRO A 61 2.23 31.64 5.19
C PRO A 61 3.12 32.88 5.04
N ASP A 62 3.13 33.77 6.05
CA ASP A 62 3.90 35.02 6.04
C ASP A 62 5.28 34.88 6.73
N HIS A 63 5.62 33.70 7.24
CA HIS A 63 6.90 33.49 7.93
C HIS A 63 7.99 33.06 6.96
N GLN A 64 9.18 33.63 7.14
CA GLN A 64 10.38 33.21 6.43
C GLN A 64 11.02 32.03 7.18
N PHE A 65 11.24 30.92 6.48
CA PHE A 65 11.89 29.74 7.03
C PHE A 65 13.20 29.45 6.29
N THR A 66 14.32 29.49 7.02
CA THR A 66 15.65 29.12 6.50
C THR A 66 15.69 27.71 5.90
N ILE A 67 14.80 26.82 6.33
CA ILE A 67 14.68 25.46 5.83
C ILE A 67 14.32 25.40 4.34
N TYR A 68 13.64 26.43 3.82
CA TYR A 68 13.29 26.53 2.41
C TYR A 68 14.52 26.82 1.55
N GLU A 69 15.42 27.70 1.99
CA GLU A 69 16.68 27.94 1.27
C GLU A 69 17.53 26.67 1.18
N ILE A 70 17.58 25.89 2.27
CA ILE A 70 18.40 24.67 2.36
C ILE A 70 17.88 23.57 1.41
N PHE A 71 16.57 23.32 1.40
CA PHE A 71 16.01 22.17 0.68
C PHE A 71 15.39 22.50 -0.68
N LEU A 72 14.96 23.74 -0.90
CA LEU A 72 14.31 24.17 -2.14
C LEU A 72 15.23 25.04 -3.01
N GLY A 73 16.34 25.53 -2.46
CA GLY A 73 17.33 26.33 -3.19
C GLY A 73 16.69 27.57 -3.82
N LYS A 74 16.79 27.69 -5.15
CA LYS A 74 16.20 28.79 -5.94
C LYS A 74 14.67 28.92 -5.79
N TRP A 75 13.99 27.88 -5.31
CA TRP A 75 12.54 27.89 -5.09
C TRP A 75 12.15 28.25 -3.64
N GLY A 76 13.12 28.65 -2.82
CA GLY A 76 12.97 28.99 -1.42
C GLY A 76 13.71 30.27 -1.03
N GLU A 77 13.92 31.19 -1.98
CA GLU A 77 14.76 32.39 -1.79
C GLU A 77 14.26 33.29 -0.65
N ASN A 78 15.19 33.82 0.15
CA ASN A 78 14.92 34.64 1.34
C ASN A 78 13.99 33.94 2.35
N GLY A 79 14.01 32.61 2.39
CA GLY A 79 13.16 31.80 3.26
C GLY A 79 11.69 31.79 2.87
N VAL A 80 11.31 32.15 1.64
CA VAL A 80 9.92 32.13 1.16
C VAL A 80 9.76 31.04 0.10
N MET A 81 8.77 30.16 0.26
CA MET A 81 8.50 29.08 -0.71
C MET A 81 7.84 29.64 -1.98
N ASP A 82 8.35 29.29 -3.16
CA ASP A 82 7.69 29.63 -4.42
C ASP A 82 6.33 28.91 -4.57
N PRO A 83 5.24 29.60 -4.97
CA PRO A 83 3.92 28.96 -5.13
C PRO A 83 3.89 27.80 -6.15
N ASN A 84 4.75 27.80 -7.15
CA ASN A 84 4.84 26.70 -8.12
C ASN A 84 5.48 25.46 -7.49
N VAL A 85 6.54 25.63 -6.70
CA VAL A 85 7.18 24.48 -6.03
C VAL A 85 6.26 23.87 -4.97
N TYR A 86 5.38 24.65 -4.34
CA TYR A 86 4.34 24.11 -3.45
C TYR A 86 3.45 23.07 -4.16
N LEU A 87 2.95 23.39 -5.36
CA LEU A 87 2.16 22.45 -6.15
C LEU A 87 2.97 21.22 -6.54
N SER A 88 4.26 21.39 -6.86
CA SER A 88 5.15 20.26 -7.14
C SER A 88 5.36 19.38 -5.91
N LEU A 89 5.56 19.95 -4.72
CA LEU A 89 5.72 19.19 -3.48
C LEU A 89 4.48 18.37 -3.18
N VAL A 90 3.28 18.96 -3.30
CA VAL A 90 2.01 18.24 -3.10
C VAL A 90 1.84 17.13 -4.15
N THR A 91 2.18 17.41 -5.41
CA THR A 91 2.12 16.45 -6.51
C THR A 91 3.02 15.24 -6.26
N ILE A 92 4.31 15.47 -6.01
CA ILE A 92 5.27 14.39 -5.84
C ILE A 92 5.07 13.67 -4.50
N HIS A 93 4.67 14.37 -3.43
CA HIS A 93 4.27 13.73 -2.18
C HIS A 93 3.17 12.68 -2.41
N GLY A 94 2.08 13.07 -3.09
CA GLY A 94 0.98 12.15 -3.40
C GLY A 94 1.45 10.95 -4.22
N THR A 95 2.22 11.20 -5.28
CA THR A 95 2.79 10.14 -6.13
C THR A 95 3.68 9.18 -5.35
N ILE A 96 4.63 9.70 -4.56
CA ILE A 96 5.56 8.90 -3.76
C ILE A 96 4.80 8.06 -2.75
N MET A 97 3.88 8.66 -1.99
CA MET A 97 3.18 7.94 -0.94
C MET A 97 2.32 6.80 -1.50
N VAL A 98 1.53 7.05 -2.55
CA VAL A 98 0.63 6.04 -3.11
C VAL A 98 1.41 4.95 -3.85
N PHE A 99 2.22 5.32 -4.85
CA PHE A 99 2.80 4.33 -5.76
C PHE A 99 4.14 3.76 -5.29
N PHE A 100 4.94 4.53 -4.54
CA PHE A 100 6.29 4.09 -4.18
C PHE A 100 6.39 3.60 -2.74
N VAL A 101 5.67 4.21 -1.80
CA VAL A 101 5.72 3.79 -0.39
C VAL A 101 4.73 2.66 -0.14
N LEU A 102 3.45 2.88 -0.42
CA LEU A 102 2.42 1.91 -0.08
C LEU A 102 2.49 0.65 -0.95
N THR A 103 2.67 0.79 -2.26
CA THR A 103 2.82 -0.39 -3.14
C THR A 103 4.09 -1.17 -2.82
N ALA A 104 5.24 -0.53 -2.61
CA ALA A 104 6.47 -1.25 -2.24
C ALA A 104 6.42 -1.85 -0.84
N GLY A 105 5.91 -1.10 0.14
CA GLY A 105 5.82 -1.54 1.54
C GLY A 105 4.83 -2.69 1.72
N LEU A 106 3.72 -2.70 1.00
CA LEU A 106 2.69 -3.74 1.13
C LEU A 106 2.88 -4.85 0.10
N SER A 107 2.48 -4.63 -1.14
CA SER A 107 2.52 -5.66 -2.21
C SER A 107 3.96 -6.02 -2.62
N GLY A 108 4.86 -5.05 -2.71
CA GLY A 108 6.26 -5.30 -3.05
C GLY A 108 6.97 -6.15 -1.98
N THR A 109 6.84 -5.76 -0.72
CA THR A 109 7.54 -6.42 0.40
C THR A 109 6.87 -7.72 0.80
N PHE A 110 5.58 -7.68 1.18
CA PHE A 110 4.94 -8.82 1.82
C PHE A 110 4.41 -9.85 0.84
N SER A 111 4.02 -9.49 -0.39
CA SER A 111 3.68 -10.53 -1.38
C SER A 111 4.92 -11.35 -1.73
N ASN A 112 6.07 -10.69 -1.94
CA ASN A 112 7.33 -11.39 -2.12
C ASN A 112 7.71 -12.25 -0.91
N LEU A 113 7.59 -11.72 0.30
CA LEU A 113 7.97 -12.47 1.50
C LEU A 113 7.05 -13.67 1.72
N LEU A 114 5.74 -13.43 1.75
CA LEU A 114 4.78 -14.34 2.34
C LEU A 114 4.14 -15.28 1.34
N ILE A 115 4.03 -14.94 0.05
CA ILE A 115 3.40 -15.87 -0.92
C ILE A 115 4.13 -17.22 -0.90
N PRO A 116 5.45 -17.32 -1.16
CA PRO A 116 6.10 -18.63 -1.14
C PRO A 116 6.08 -19.28 0.24
N LEU A 117 6.29 -18.50 1.31
CA LEU A 117 6.36 -19.03 2.67
C LEU A 117 5.04 -19.59 3.17
N GLN A 118 3.93 -18.89 2.95
CA GLN A 118 2.61 -19.31 3.43
C GLN A 118 1.96 -20.35 2.54
N ILE A 119 2.37 -20.46 1.25
CA ILE A 119 1.84 -21.51 0.37
C ILE A 119 2.65 -22.81 0.35
N GLY A 120 3.80 -22.83 1.01
CA GLY A 120 4.69 -23.99 0.97
C GLY A 120 5.46 -24.11 -0.36
N ALA A 121 5.91 -23.00 -0.95
CA ALA A 121 6.77 -23.01 -2.14
C ALA A 121 8.23 -22.68 -1.77
N ARG A 122 9.19 -23.19 -2.55
CA ARG A 122 10.61 -22.86 -2.35
C ARG A 122 10.90 -21.40 -2.67
N ASP A 123 10.34 -20.90 -3.76
CA ASP A 123 10.48 -19.53 -4.25
C ASP A 123 9.24 -19.18 -5.09
N MET A 124 9.26 -18.00 -5.72
CA MET A 124 8.29 -17.58 -6.73
C MET A 124 8.39 -18.43 -8.00
N ALA A 125 7.31 -18.45 -8.79
CA ALA A 125 7.24 -19.18 -10.05
C ALA A 125 8.35 -18.83 -11.04
N SER A 126 8.77 -17.56 -11.07
CA SER A 126 9.96 -17.12 -11.77
C SER A 126 10.76 -16.16 -10.92
N GLY A 127 11.88 -16.62 -10.35
CA GLY A 127 12.84 -15.76 -9.63
C GLY A 127 13.44 -14.66 -10.51
N PHE A 128 13.66 -14.95 -11.80
CA PHE A 128 14.15 -13.96 -12.77
C PHE A 128 13.14 -12.83 -13.03
N LEU A 129 11.87 -13.15 -13.35
CA LEU A 129 10.85 -12.12 -13.54
C LEU A 129 10.63 -11.31 -12.26
N ASN A 130 10.75 -11.95 -11.10
CA ASN A 130 10.65 -11.29 -9.82
C ASN A 130 11.76 -10.24 -9.62
N MET A 131 13.00 -10.62 -9.91
CA MET A 131 14.16 -9.74 -9.86
C MET A 131 13.99 -8.56 -10.84
N VAL A 132 13.58 -8.83 -12.09
CA VAL A 132 13.34 -7.78 -13.10
C VAL A 132 12.25 -6.81 -12.64
N SER A 133 11.15 -7.32 -12.06
CA SER A 133 10.10 -6.47 -11.50
C SER A 133 10.67 -5.49 -10.47
N TYR A 134 11.46 -5.96 -9.51
CA TYR A 134 12.11 -5.07 -8.54
C TYR A 134 13.05 -4.04 -9.18
N TRP A 135 13.89 -4.44 -10.14
CA TRP A 135 14.83 -3.50 -10.75
C TRP A 135 14.14 -2.42 -11.59
N LEU A 136 13.02 -2.74 -12.24
CA LEU A 136 12.17 -1.73 -12.87
C LEU A 136 11.55 -0.80 -11.82
N PHE A 137 11.08 -1.32 -10.69
CA PHE A 137 10.58 -0.48 -9.59
C PHE A 137 11.67 0.46 -9.04
N PHE A 138 12.87 -0.05 -8.83
CA PHE A 138 14.02 0.74 -8.38
C PHE A 138 14.39 1.82 -9.41
N LEU A 139 14.47 1.46 -10.70
CA LEU A 139 14.74 2.42 -11.78
C LEU A 139 13.66 3.51 -11.83
N SER A 140 12.39 3.14 -11.72
CA SER A 140 11.28 4.09 -11.65
C SER A 140 11.43 5.06 -10.46
N SER A 141 11.80 4.54 -9.29
CA SER A 141 12.03 5.34 -8.08
C SER A 141 13.16 6.35 -8.29
N VAL A 142 14.27 5.92 -8.90
CA VAL A 142 15.40 6.80 -9.23
C VAL A 142 14.97 7.89 -10.20
N VAL A 143 14.26 7.56 -11.28
CA VAL A 143 13.76 8.56 -12.25
C VAL A 143 12.82 9.56 -11.57
N MET A 144 11.94 9.10 -10.67
CA MET A 144 11.04 9.98 -9.90
C MET A 144 11.84 10.96 -9.03
N VAL A 145 12.85 10.49 -8.30
CA VAL A 145 13.70 11.36 -7.47
C VAL A 145 14.51 12.34 -8.32
N LEU A 146 15.08 11.89 -9.44
CA LEU A 146 15.82 12.76 -10.35
C LEU A 146 14.93 13.87 -10.96
N SER A 147 13.63 13.59 -11.14
CA SER A 147 12.66 14.59 -11.64
C SER A 147 12.53 15.83 -10.73
N LEU A 148 12.93 15.73 -9.46
CA LEU A 148 12.91 16.86 -8.51
C LEU A 148 13.99 17.91 -8.79
N PHE A 149 15.09 17.49 -9.43
CA PHE A 149 16.30 18.30 -9.57
C PHE A 149 16.47 18.90 -10.97
N VAL A 150 15.48 18.74 -11.86
CA VAL A 150 15.53 19.35 -13.18
C VAL A 150 15.31 20.86 -13.11
N GLU A 151 15.98 21.59 -14.00
CA GLU A 151 15.98 23.05 -13.99
C GLU A 151 14.57 23.64 -14.17
N ALA A 152 13.74 22.99 -15.01
CA ALA A 152 12.36 23.34 -15.30
C ALA A 152 11.38 23.06 -14.14
N GLY A 153 11.86 22.51 -13.02
CA GLY A 153 11.06 22.15 -11.86
C GLY A 153 10.36 20.79 -11.98
N PRO A 154 9.93 20.21 -10.85
CA PRO A 154 9.19 18.95 -10.82
C PRO A 154 7.74 19.10 -11.30
N ALA A 155 7.11 17.96 -11.64
CA ALA A 155 5.70 17.90 -12.01
C ALA A 155 4.79 18.56 -10.96
N ALA A 156 3.87 19.42 -11.39
CA ALA A 156 3.02 20.25 -10.52
C ALA A 156 1.50 20.11 -10.76
N ALA A 157 1.09 19.24 -11.67
CA ALA A 157 -0.31 19.09 -12.10
C ALA A 157 -1.21 18.29 -11.11
N GLY A 158 -0.76 18.09 -9.87
CA GLY A 158 -1.32 17.09 -8.96
C GLY A 158 -0.93 15.66 -9.35
N TRP A 159 -1.00 14.71 -8.42
CA TRP A 159 -0.67 13.30 -8.69
C TRP A 159 -1.61 12.64 -9.72
N THR A 160 -2.76 13.26 -9.98
CA THR A 160 -3.74 12.87 -11.00
C THR A 160 -3.40 13.37 -12.39
N ILE A 161 -2.44 14.30 -12.52
CA ILE A 161 -1.81 14.76 -13.77
C ILE A 161 -2.76 15.03 -14.94
N TYR A 162 -3.85 15.76 -14.69
CA TYR A 162 -4.88 15.97 -15.71
C TYR A 162 -4.35 16.71 -16.95
N PRO A 163 -4.73 16.28 -18.17
CA PRO A 163 -4.13 16.75 -19.43
C PRO A 163 -4.11 18.27 -19.66
N PRO A 164 -5.14 19.05 -19.26
CA PRO A 164 -5.08 20.51 -19.43
C PRO A 164 -3.86 21.15 -18.77
N LEU A 165 -3.30 20.53 -17.72
CA LEU A 165 -2.10 20.98 -17.03
C LEU A 165 -0.86 20.16 -17.36
N SER A 166 -1.02 18.91 -17.83
CA SER A 166 0.09 17.96 -17.97
C SER A 166 0.47 17.60 -19.41
N ALA A 167 -0.38 17.86 -20.39
CA ALA A 167 -0.15 17.42 -21.78
C ALA A 167 0.83 18.31 -22.53
N LEU A 168 1.08 19.53 -22.06
CA LEU A 168 1.92 20.49 -22.77
C LEU A 168 2.96 21.13 -21.85
N PRO A 169 4.23 21.24 -22.28
CA PRO A 169 5.30 21.89 -21.50
C PRO A 169 4.98 23.31 -21.01
N GLN A 170 4.17 24.05 -21.78
CA GLN A 170 3.81 25.44 -21.57
C GLN A 170 2.49 25.63 -20.80
N ALA A 171 1.83 24.56 -20.38
CA ALA A 171 0.52 24.65 -19.71
C ALA A 171 0.62 25.35 -18.34
N MET A 172 1.64 25.03 -17.56
CA MET A 172 1.97 25.68 -16.28
C MET A 172 3.44 25.43 -15.90
N PRO A 173 4.00 26.21 -14.96
CA PRO A 173 5.29 25.87 -14.34
C PRO A 173 5.28 24.43 -13.79
N GLY A 174 6.35 23.68 -14.03
CA GLY A 174 6.43 22.24 -13.70
C GLY A 174 5.91 21.29 -14.78
N SER A 175 5.24 21.77 -15.83
CA SER A 175 4.75 20.93 -16.93
C SER A 175 5.83 20.58 -17.97
N GLY A 176 7.03 21.15 -17.86
CA GLY A 176 8.18 20.89 -18.73
C GLY A 176 8.83 19.52 -18.50
N ALA A 177 10.16 19.49 -18.43
CA ALA A 177 10.92 18.24 -18.33
C ALA A 177 10.55 17.38 -17.10
N GLY A 178 10.21 18.00 -15.96
CA GLY A 178 9.80 17.29 -14.74
C GLY A 178 8.56 16.43 -14.94
N MET A 179 7.54 16.95 -15.63
CA MET A 179 6.33 16.21 -15.98
C MET A 179 6.61 15.06 -16.97
N THR A 180 7.55 15.23 -17.91
CA THR A 180 7.97 14.13 -18.79
C THR A 180 8.65 13.02 -18.01
N LEU A 181 9.58 13.36 -17.11
CA LEU A 181 10.27 12.35 -16.28
C LEU A 181 9.31 11.65 -15.32
N TRP A 182 8.31 12.37 -14.78
CA TRP A 182 7.24 11.77 -14.00
C TRP A 182 6.50 10.69 -14.81
N LEU A 183 6.12 10.98 -16.06
CA LEU A 183 5.41 10.02 -16.92
C LEU A 183 6.27 8.80 -17.25
N VAL A 184 7.55 9.02 -17.56
CA VAL A 184 8.51 7.94 -17.82
C VAL A 184 8.68 7.06 -16.58
N SER A 185 8.84 7.67 -15.40
CA SER A 185 8.92 6.94 -14.14
C SER A 185 7.66 6.10 -13.90
N MET A 186 6.47 6.68 -14.09
CA MET A 186 5.20 5.96 -13.91
C MET A 186 5.03 4.82 -14.92
N ALA A 187 5.41 5.00 -16.19
CA ALA A 187 5.36 3.93 -17.19
C ALA A 187 6.25 2.72 -16.78
N ILE A 188 7.45 2.98 -16.26
CA ILE A 188 8.36 1.95 -15.76
C ILE A 188 7.79 1.28 -14.51
N PHE A 189 7.18 2.05 -13.59
CA PHE A 189 6.50 1.52 -12.40
C PHE A 189 5.36 0.56 -12.79
N ILE A 190 4.52 0.95 -13.74
CA ILE A 190 3.39 0.13 -14.19
C ILE A 190 3.88 -1.18 -14.80
N ALA A 191 4.94 -1.14 -15.62
CA ALA A 191 5.55 -2.34 -16.17
C ALA A 191 6.11 -3.27 -15.07
N SER A 192 6.78 -2.71 -14.06
CA SER A 192 7.25 -3.45 -12.88
C SER A 192 6.11 -4.18 -12.16
N SER A 193 5.02 -3.45 -11.87
CA SER A 193 3.87 -3.98 -11.12
C SER A 193 3.14 -5.07 -11.91
N LEU A 194 3.04 -4.95 -13.24
CA LEU A 194 2.42 -5.97 -14.11
C LEU A 194 3.22 -7.28 -14.07
N LEU A 195 4.54 -7.21 -14.20
CA LEU A 195 5.41 -8.39 -14.12
C LEU A 195 5.33 -9.08 -12.76
N GLY A 196 5.34 -8.30 -11.67
CA GLY A 196 5.17 -8.82 -10.31
C GLY A 196 3.83 -9.53 -10.15
N SER A 197 2.74 -8.88 -10.58
CA SER A 197 1.38 -9.41 -10.46
C SER A 197 1.19 -10.73 -11.19
N LEU A 198 1.70 -10.85 -12.42
CA LEU A 198 1.67 -12.11 -13.17
C LEU A 198 2.43 -13.22 -12.44
N ASN A 199 3.63 -12.93 -11.93
CA ASN A 199 4.43 -13.90 -11.18
C ASN A 199 3.71 -14.36 -9.91
N TYR A 200 3.05 -13.46 -9.20
CA TYR A 200 2.32 -13.75 -7.96
C TYR A 200 1.14 -14.69 -8.22
N ILE A 201 0.34 -14.41 -9.26
CA ILE A 201 -0.80 -15.25 -9.67
C ILE A 201 -0.34 -16.67 -9.99
N VAL A 202 0.69 -16.80 -10.84
CA VAL A 202 1.22 -18.11 -11.26
C VAL A 202 1.75 -18.88 -10.05
N THR A 203 2.46 -18.20 -9.15
CA THR A 203 2.97 -18.80 -7.91
C THR A 203 1.85 -19.35 -7.04
N VAL A 204 0.82 -18.54 -6.77
CA VAL A 204 -0.31 -18.96 -5.92
C VAL A 204 -1.10 -20.10 -6.54
N ILE A 205 -1.28 -20.15 -7.86
CA ILE A 205 -2.10 -21.20 -8.51
C ILE A 205 -1.31 -22.51 -8.61
N ASN A 206 -0.04 -22.46 -9.04
CA ASN A 206 0.70 -23.64 -9.47
C ASN A 206 1.66 -24.21 -8.43
N LEU A 207 2.12 -23.44 -7.45
CA LEU A 207 3.21 -23.84 -6.55
C LEU A 207 2.78 -24.12 -5.10
N ARG A 208 1.48 -24.24 -4.83
CA ARG A 208 1.00 -24.61 -3.49
C ARG A 208 1.44 -26.02 -3.12
N THR A 209 1.82 -26.21 -1.86
CA THR A 209 2.16 -27.53 -1.33
C THR A 209 0.96 -28.49 -1.29
N LYS A 210 1.24 -29.78 -1.16
CA LYS A 210 0.24 -30.82 -1.05
C LYS A 210 -0.69 -30.57 0.14
N GLY A 211 -1.99 -30.76 -0.09
CA GLY A 211 -3.03 -30.56 0.91
C GLY A 211 -3.46 -29.10 1.11
N MET A 212 -2.83 -28.14 0.43
CA MET A 212 -3.24 -26.73 0.42
C MET A 212 -4.25 -26.43 -0.69
N SER A 213 -5.53 -26.69 -0.39
CA SER A 213 -6.65 -26.23 -1.23
C SER A 213 -6.82 -24.71 -1.15
N MET A 214 -7.58 -24.13 -2.09
CA MET A 214 -7.97 -22.71 -2.04
C MET A 214 -8.67 -22.36 -0.72
N THR A 215 -9.49 -23.28 -0.18
CA THR A 215 -10.20 -23.08 1.09
C THR A 215 -9.27 -23.08 2.31
N ARG A 216 -8.06 -23.64 2.21
CA ARG A 216 -7.06 -23.69 3.29
C ARG A 216 -6.03 -22.56 3.24
N LEU A 217 -6.13 -21.65 2.26
CA LEU A 217 -5.24 -20.49 2.17
C LEU A 217 -5.44 -19.52 3.35
N PRO A 218 -4.38 -18.93 3.89
CA PRO A 218 -4.51 -17.78 4.79
C PRO A 218 -5.17 -16.59 4.07
N LEU A 219 -5.90 -15.73 4.79
CA LEU A 219 -6.52 -14.52 4.23
C LEU A 219 -5.48 -13.55 3.68
N THR A 220 -4.26 -13.58 4.20
CA THR A 220 -3.11 -12.86 3.65
C THR A 220 -2.84 -13.27 2.18
N ILE A 221 -2.90 -14.57 1.87
CA ILE A 221 -2.68 -15.05 0.49
C ILE A 221 -3.87 -14.76 -0.41
N TRP A 222 -5.11 -14.88 0.10
CA TRP A 222 -6.28 -14.44 -0.65
C TRP A 222 -6.21 -12.97 -1.04
N ALA A 223 -5.78 -12.10 -0.11
CA ALA A 223 -5.60 -10.69 -0.36
C ALA A 223 -4.56 -10.45 -1.46
N PHE A 224 -3.34 -11.00 -1.33
CA PHE A 224 -2.30 -10.82 -2.35
C PHE A 224 -2.68 -11.38 -3.72
N PHE A 225 -3.34 -12.53 -3.74
CA PHE A 225 -3.78 -13.17 -4.97
C PHE A 225 -4.77 -12.27 -5.72
N LEU A 226 -5.77 -11.73 -5.02
CA LEU A 226 -6.76 -10.85 -5.64
C LEU A 226 -6.19 -9.48 -5.98
N THR A 227 -5.30 -8.93 -5.15
CA THR A 227 -4.52 -7.73 -5.49
C THR A 227 -3.76 -7.89 -6.80
N ALA A 228 -3.08 -9.03 -7.01
CA ALA A 228 -2.36 -9.29 -8.24
C ALA A 228 -3.30 -9.42 -9.45
N ILE A 229 -4.48 -10.04 -9.30
CA ILE A 229 -5.49 -10.12 -10.36
C ILE A 229 -5.97 -8.72 -10.75
N ILE A 230 -6.31 -7.88 -9.77
CA ILE A 230 -6.73 -6.49 -10.03
C ILE A 230 -5.61 -5.76 -10.77
N GLY A 231 -4.35 -5.94 -10.35
CA GLY A 231 -3.18 -5.35 -11.02
C GLY A 231 -3.11 -5.72 -12.51
N VAL A 232 -3.22 -7.01 -12.86
CA VAL A 232 -3.19 -7.45 -14.27
C VAL A 232 -4.34 -6.86 -15.09
N VAL A 233 -5.53 -6.72 -14.50
CA VAL A 233 -6.71 -6.18 -15.21
C VAL A 233 -6.60 -4.66 -15.43
N SER A 234 -6.00 -3.93 -14.50
CA SER A 234 -6.08 -2.46 -14.45
C SER A 234 -4.81 -1.74 -14.91
N PHE A 235 -3.62 -2.25 -14.63
CA PHE A 235 -2.35 -1.62 -15.02
C PHE A 235 -2.17 -1.39 -16.52
N PRO A 236 -2.57 -2.29 -17.43
CA PRO A 236 -2.45 -2.05 -18.88
C PRO A 236 -3.21 -0.80 -19.36
N VAL A 237 -4.32 -0.44 -18.70
CA VAL A 237 -5.12 0.75 -19.05
C VAL A 237 -4.38 2.03 -18.65
N LEU A 238 -3.79 2.09 -17.46
CA LEU A 238 -2.97 3.26 -17.07
C LEU A 238 -1.70 3.36 -17.91
N LEU A 239 -1.06 2.24 -18.25
CA LEU A 239 0.10 2.27 -19.14
C LEU A 239 -0.28 2.91 -20.47
N SER A 240 -1.45 2.55 -21.02
CA SER A 240 -1.97 3.14 -22.25
C SER A 240 -2.23 4.65 -22.09
N ALA A 241 -2.82 5.09 -20.97
CA ALA A 241 -3.04 6.51 -20.68
C ALA A 241 -1.72 7.30 -20.58
N ALA A 242 -0.73 6.77 -19.86
CA ALA A 242 0.59 7.37 -19.71
C ALA A 242 1.32 7.44 -21.06
N LEU A 243 1.29 6.38 -21.86
CA LEU A 243 1.89 6.35 -23.20
C LEU A 243 1.21 7.34 -24.15
N MET A 244 -0.12 7.38 -24.19
CA MET A 244 -0.84 8.38 -25.00
C MET A 244 -0.49 9.82 -24.59
N LEU A 245 -0.31 10.07 -23.29
CA LEU A 245 0.08 11.41 -22.81
C LEU A 245 1.54 11.73 -23.14
N ILE A 246 2.44 10.74 -23.12
CA ILE A 246 3.82 10.88 -23.62
C ILE A 246 3.81 11.18 -25.12
N MET A 247 2.92 10.54 -25.90
CA MET A 247 2.74 10.80 -27.32
C MET A 247 2.27 12.24 -27.58
N ASP A 248 1.28 12.71 -26.83
CA ASP A 248 0.78 14.10 -26.96
C ASP A 248 1.90 15.11 -26.64
N ARG A 249 2.76 14.79 -25.66
CA ARG A 249 3.89 15.64 -25.26
C ARG A 249 5.07 15.64 -26.22
N SER A 250 5.37 14.50 -26.85
CA SER A 250 6.69 14.26 -27.46
C SER A 250 6.65 13.91 -28.95
N PHE A 251 5.50 13.46 -29.46
CA PHE A 251 5.36 12.92 -30.81
C PHE A 251 4.26 13.60 -31.63
N GLY A 252 3.64 14.66 -31.09
CA GLY A 252 2.70 15.50 -31.82
C GLY A 252 1.32 14.85 -32.03
N THR A 253 0.89 13.98 -31.13
CA THR A 253 -0.50 13.47 -31.12
C THR A 253 -1.44 14.40 -30.34
N SER A 254 -2.74 14.13 -30.39
CA SER A 254 -3.78 14.89 -29.68
C SER A 254 -4.87 13.98 -29.10
N PHE A 255 -4.49 12.95 -28.35
CA PHE A 255 -5.46 12.06 -27.67
C PHE A 255 -6.29 12.80 -26.62
N PHE A 256 -5.64 13.69 -25.85
CA PHE A 256 -6.23 14.38 -24.71
C PHE A 256 -6.33 15.90 -24.90
N LEU A 257 -5.78 16.42 -25.99
CA LEU A 257 -5.81 17.83 -26.36
C LEU A 257 -7.12 18.13 -27.10
N SER A 258 -8.05 18.81 -26.42
CA SER A 258 -9.26 19.39 -27.01
C SER A 258 -8.95 20.72 -27.71
N ASP A 259 -9.88 21.68 -27.72
CA ASP A 259 -9.70 23.02 -28.29
C ASP A 259 -8.87 23.94 -27.36
N ILE A 260 -7.64 23.56 -27.06
CA ILE A 260 -6.75 24.33 -26.17
C ILE A 260 -6.14 25.51 -26.94
N TYR A 261 -6.24 26.69 -26.34
CA TYR A 261 -5.59 27.92 -26.79
C TYR A 261 -4.34 28.18 -25.97
N ILE A 262 -3.24 28.53 -26.64
CA ILE A 262 -1.97 28.86 -25.98
C ILE A 262 -1.49 30.18 -26.53
N ALA A 263 -1.31 31.16 -25.64
CA ALA A 263 -0.91 32.52 -26.01
C ALA A 263 -1.79 33.15 -27.13
N GLY A 264 -3.05 32.73 -27.24
CA GLY A 264 -4.00 33.22 -28.25
C GLY A 264 -4.02 32.41 -29.57
N GLU A 265 -3.17 31.39 -29.72
CA GLU A 265 -3.14 30.53 -30.90
C GLU A 265 -3.78 29.16 -30.64
N VAL A 266 -4.43 28.65 -31.69
CA VAL A 266 -5.05 27.33 -31.76
C VAL A 266 -3.96 26.31 -32.04
N LEU A 267 -3.82 25.29 -31.18
CA LEU A 267 -2.90 24.17 -31.46
C LEU A 267 -3.25 23.48 -32.79
N HIS A 268 -2.25 23.04 -33.54
CA HIS A 268 -2.48 22.31 -34.80
C HIS A 268 -3.09 20.91 -34.59
N ASN A 269 -2.80 20.27 -33.46
CA ASN A 269 -3.29 18.93 -33.13
C ASN A 269 -4.42 19.06 -32.08
N GLN A 270 -5.66 18.83 -32.51
CA GLN A 270 -6.87 18.98 -31.68
C GLN A 270 -7.82 17.79 -31.86
N GLY A 271 -8.97 17.82 -31.17
CA GLY A 271 -10.02 16.80 -31.26
C GLY A 271 -9.94 15.67 -30.23
N GLY A 272 -8.96 15.72 -29.32
CA GLY A 272 -8.87 14.86 -28.16
C GLY A 272 -9.83 15.27 -27.03
N SER A 273 -9.85 14.48 -25.96
CA SER A 273 -10.70 14.75 -24.80
C SER A 273 -9.91 14.62 -23.48
N PRO A 274 -9.83 15.68 -22.66
CA PRO A 274 -9.21 15.57 -21.34
C PRO A 274 -10.04 14.65 -20.40
N VAL A 275 -11.36 14.56 -20.60
CA VAL A 275 -12.23 13.67 -19.81
C VAL A 275 -11.97 12.19 -20.15
N LEU A 276 -11.52 11.88 -21.38
CA LEU A 276 -11.06 10.53 -21.72
C LEU A 276 -9.89 10.10 -20.83
N PHE A 277 -8.93 11.01 -20.58
CA PHE A 277 -7.83 10.72 -19.66
C PHE A 277 -8.36 10.41 -18.26
N GLU A 278 -9.32 11.19 -17.75
CA GLU A 278 -9.90 10.93 -16.43
C GLU A 278 -10.54 9.54 -16.34
N HIS A 279 -11.28 9.11 -17.37
CA HIS A 279 -11.81 7.75 -17.42
C HIS A 279 -10.69 6.70 -17.37
N LEU A 280 -9.64 6.84 -18.20
CA LEU A 280 -8.55 5.86 -18.24
C LEU A 280 -7.71 5.86 -16.96
N PHE A 281 -7.44 7.05 -16.41
CA PHE A 281 -6.70 7.22 -15.17
C PHE A 281 -7.47 6.60 -14.02
N TRP A 282 -8.75 6.96 -13.82
CA TRP A 282 -9.54 6.45 -12.70
C TRP A 282 -9.97 5.00 -12.85
N PHE A 283 -10.11 4.50 -14.08
CA PHE A 283 -10.33 3.07 -14.33
C PHE A 283 -9.24 2.20 -13.68
N LEU A 284 -8.00 2.70 -13.55
CA LEU A 284 -7.02 2.12 -12.62
C LEU A 284 -7.02 2.80 -11.26
N GLY A 285 -7.02 4.13 -11.19
CA GLY A 285 -6.75 4.90 -9.98
C GLY A 285 -7.64 4.47 -8.82
N HIS A 286 -8.88 4.06 -9.11
CA HIS A 286 -9.72 3.44 -8.11
C HIS A 286 -9.37 1.98 -7.77
N PRO A 287 -9.19 1.05 -8.72
CA PRO A 287 -8.57 -0.25 -8.42
C PRO A 287 -7.23 -0.19 -7.66
N GLU A 288 -6.36 0.77 -7.94
CA GLU A 288 -5.05 0.93 -7.28
C GLU A 288 -5.19 1.15 -5.78
N VAL A 289 -6.21 1.91 -5.35
CA VAL A 289 -6.45 2.08 -3.92
C VAL A 289 -6.81 0.74 -3.25
N TYR A 290 -7.43 -0.19 -3.98
CA TYR A 290 -7.65 -1.55 -3.48
C TYR A 290 -6.42 -2.44 -3.58
N ILE A 291 -5.61 -2.29 -4.63
CA ILE A 291 -4.30 -2.95 -4.76
C ILE A 291 -3.44 -2.63 -3.54
N VAL A 292 -3.54 -1.41 -3.02
CA VAL A 292 -2.84 -0.96 -1.82
C VAL A 292 -3.49 -1.46 -0.52
N ILE A 293 -4.82 -1.34 -0.35
CA ILE A 293 -5.45 -1.64 0.95
C ILE A 293 -5.70 -3.13 1.18
N LEU A 294 -6.00 -3.92 0.14
CA LEU A 294 -6.29 -5.36 0.29
C LEU A 294 -5.13 -6.14 0.93
N PRO A 295 -3.86 -5.94 0.53
CA PRO A 295 -2.70 -6.46 1.24
C PRO A 295 -2.73 -6.17 2.73
N ALA A 296 -2.94 -4.91 3.11
CA ALA A 296 -3.02 -4.50 4.51
C ALA A 296 -4.17 -5.24 5.23
N MET A 297 -5.34 -5.38 4.61
CA MET A 297 -6.47 -6.16 5.14
C MET A 297 -6.11 -7.64 5.36
N GLY A 298 -5.34 -8.25 4.45
CA GLY A 298 -4.84 -9.60 4.59
C GLY A 298 -3.92 -9.74 5.80
N LEU A 299 -2.90 -8.88 5.87
CA LEU A 299 -1.90 -8.86 6.94
C LEU A 299 -2.56 -8.68 8.32
N VAL A 300 -3.45 -7.69 8.47
CA VAL A 300 -4.10 -7.43 9.76
C VAL A 300 -5.04 -8.55 10.18
N SER A 301 -5.69 -9.24 9.23
CA SER A 301 -6.53 -10.41 9.53
C SER A 301 -5.70 -11.51 10.21
N GLU A 302 -4.50 -11.75 9.69
CA GLU A 302 -3.58 -12.77 10.16
C GLU A 302 -3.01 -12.44 11.54
N ILE A 303 -2.56 -11.19 11.69
CA ILE A 303 -2.03 -10.66 12.95
C ILE A 303 -3.12 -10.67 14.03
N MET A 304 -4.36 -10.28 13.70
CA MET A 304 -5.45 -10.26 14.66
C MET A 304 -5.79 -11.66 15.16
N ALA A 305 -5.96 -12.66 14.28
CA ALA A 305 -6.26 -14.02 14.71
C ALA A 305 -5.12 -14.59 15.59
N THR A 306 -3.87 -14.39 15.14
CA THR A 306 -2.67 -14.84 15.87
C THR A 306 -2.59 -14.25 17.28
N ASN A 307 -2.93 -12.97 17.45
CA ASN A 307 -2.83 -12.28 18.74
C ASN A 307 -4.11 -12.33 19.57
N ALA A 308 -5.26 -12.63 18.97
CA ALA A 308 -6.51 -12.89 19.70
C ALA A 308 -6.57 -14.32 20.26
N ARG A 309 -5.65 -15.20 19.83
CA ARG A 309 -5.63 -16.64 20.17
C ARG A 309 -6.98 -17.29 19.87
N LYS A 310 -7.59 -16.88 18.76
CA LYS A 310 -8.92 -17.30 18.34
C LYS A 310 -8.95 -17.43 16.83
N PRO A 311 -9.69 -18.40 16.29
CA PRO A 311 -9.89 -18.51 14.85
C PRO A 311 -10.49 -17.22 14.27
N ILE A 312 -10.12 -16.86 13.05
CA ILE A 312 -10.72 -15.70 12.38
C ILE A 312 -12.23 -15.93 12.24
N PHE A 313 -13.02 -14.96 12.67
CA PHE A 313 -14.47 -15.07 12.57
C PHE A 313 -14.93 -14.93 11.11
N GLY A 314 -15.78 -15.85 10.66
CA GLY A 314 -16.40 -15.78 9.33
C GLY A 314 -15.41 -15.89 8.17
N TYR A 315 -14.47 -16.84 8.21
CA TYR A 315 -13.45 -17.00 7.15
C TYR A 315 -14.03 -17.01 5.73
N ARG A 316 -15.07 -17.80 5.44
CA ARG A 316 -15.71 -17.79 4.10
C ARG A 316 -16.32 -16.44 3.75
N ALA A 317 -16.97 -15.79 4.71
CA ALA A 317 -17.51 -14.44 4.50
C ALA A 317 -16.39 -13.45 4.20
N MET A 318 -15.25 -13.54 4.89
CA MET A 318 -14.06 -12.73 4.62
C MET A 318 -13.53 -12.94 3.20
N VAL A 319 -13.45 -14.19 2.73
CA VAL A 319 -13.00 -14.52 1.37
C VAL A 319 -13.97 -13.95 0.33
N ILE A 320 -15.28 -14.19 0.51
CA ILE A 320 -16.33 -13.65 -0.37
C ILE A 320 -16.30 -12.11 -0.39
N SER A 321 -16.07 -11.47 0.74
CA SER A 321 -15.95 -10.01 0.81
C SER A 321 -14.73 -9.49 0.03
N ILE A 322 -13.57 -10.15 0.12
CA ILE A 322 -12.38 -9.74 -0.66
C ILE A 322 -12.64 -9.94 -2.17
N LEU A 323 -13.29 -11.04 -2.56
CA LEU A 323 -13.70 -11.29 -3.95
C LEU A 323 -14.65 -10.22 -4.46
N ALA A 324 -15.67 -9.87 -3.67
CA ALA A 324 -16.63 -8.83 -4.01
C ALA A 324 -15.97 -7.45 -4.14
N ILE A 325 -15.07 -7.09 -3.21
CA ILE A 325 -14.28 -5.85 -3.29
C ILE A 325 -13.43 -5.85 -4.56
N ALA A 326 -12.73 -6.94 -4.86
CA ALA A 326 -11.89 -7.04 -6.05
C ALA A 326 -12.69 -6.86 -7.34
N PHE A 327 -13.84 -7.51 -7.47
CA PHE A 327 -14.72 -7.36 -8.62
C PHE A 327 -15.32 -5.94 -8.72
N LEU A 328 -15.88 -5.43 -7.62
CA LEU A 328 -16.52 -4.12 -7.63
C LEU A 328 -15.52 -2.99 -7.87
N SER A 329 -14.26 -3.15 -7.44
CA SER A 329 -13.22 -2.13 -7.62
C SER A 329 -13.05 -1.70 -9.09
N THR A 330 -13.31 -2.58 -10.05
CA THR A 330 -13.13 -2.31 -11.48
C THR A 330 -14.37 -1.70 -12.15
N ILE A 331 -15.45 -1.43 -11.42
CA ILE A 331 -16.72 -0.92 -11.98
C ILE A 331 -17.30 0.31 -11.25
N VAL A 332 -16.51 1.00 -10.45
CA VAL A 332 -16.99 2.15 -9.64
C VAL A 332 -16.20 3.45 -9.84
N TRP A 333 -15.20 3.46 -10.73
CA TRP A 333 -14.23 4.55 -10.83
C TRP A 333 -14.84 5.93 -11.12
N GLY A 334 -16.02 5.97 -11.74
CA GLY A 334 -16.70 7.20 -12.11
C GLY A 334 -17.07 8.10 -10.93
N HIS A 335 -17.04 7.62 -9.67
CA HIS A 335 -17.26 8.49 -8.52
C HIS A 335 -16.17 9.55 -8.31
N HIS A 336 -14.98 9.40 -8.89
CA HIS A 336 -13.97 10.47 -8.88
C HIS A 336 -14.29 11.59 -9.87
N MET A 337 -15.32 11.39 -10.69
CA MET A 337 -15.66 12.22 -11.84
C MET A 337 -17.05 12.86 -11.71
N PHE A 338 -17.64 12.91 -10.51
CA PHE A 338 -19.00 13.45 -10.34
C PHE A 338 -19.13 14.92 -10.78
N ILE A 339 -18.06 15.70 -10.70
CA ILE A 339 -18.02 17.12 -11.07
C ILE A 339 -17.50 17.36 -12.50
N THR A 340 -17.29 16.32 -13.31
CA THR A 340 -16.80 16.49 -14.70
C THR A 340 -17.91 16.85 -15.71
N GLY A 341 -19.15 17.07 -15.24
CA GLY A 341 -20.31 17.23 -16.11
C GLY A 341 -20.85 15.92 -16.68
N MET A 342 -20.55 14.78 -16.04
CA MET A 342 -21.07 13.46 -16.42
C MET A 342 -22.61 13.45 -16.41
N ASN A 343 -23.22 12.65 -17.30
CA ASN A 343 -24.65 12.44 -17.33
C ASN A 343 -25.17 12.02 -15.92
N PRO A 344 -26.18 12.70 -15.34
CA PRO A 344 -26.69 12.40 -14.01
C PRO A 344 -27.15 10.94 -13.81
N PHE A 345 -27.65 10.28 -14.85
CA PHE A 345 -27.99 8.86 -14.78
C PHE A 345 -26.76 7.99 -14.54
N LEU A 346 -25.65 8.26 -15.24
CA LEU A 346 -24.38 7.57 -15.00
C LEU A 346 -23.85 7.88 -13.59
N GLY A 347 -24.00 9.13 -13.13
CA GLY A 347 -23.70 9.52 -11.75
C GLY A 347 -24.44 8.65 -10.73
N SER A 348 -25.76 8.48 -10.89
CA SER A 348 -26.58 7.61 -10.02
C SER A 348 -26.14 6.14 -10.06
N VAL A 349 -25.75 5.61 -11.23
CA VAL A 349 -25.22 4.24 -11.36
C VAL A 349 -23.93 4.09 -10.56
N PHE A 350 -22.99 5.02 -10.71
CA PHE A 350 -21.73 5.00 -9.96
C PHE A 350 -21.92 5.21 -8.46
N THR A 351 -22.87 6.06 -8.04
CA THR A 351 -23.26 6.18 -6.63
C THR A 351 -23.73 4.83 -6.08
N PHE A 352 -24.66 4.16 -6.77
CA PHE A 352 -25.16 2.86 -6.33
C PHE A 352 -24.05 1.81 -6.23
N THR A 353 -23.23 1.66 -7.27
CA THR A 353 -22.16 0.65 -7.28
C THR A 353 -21.05 0.96 -6.28
N THR A 354 -20.75 2.24 -6.02
CA THR A 354 -19.79 2.66 -5.00
C THR A 354 -20.27 2.33 -3.59
N LEU A 355 -21.52 2.68 -3.27
CA LEU A 355 -22.11 2.37 -1.97
C LEU A 355 -22.24 0.86 -1.74
N LEU A 356 -22.40 0.06 -2.81
CA LEU A 356 -22.41 -1.41 -2.73
C LEU A 356 -21.08 -1.98 -2.19
N ILE A 357 -19.93 -1.32 -2.43
CA ILE A 357 -18.63 -1.75 -1.90
C ILE A 357 -18.52 -1.57 -0.37
N ALA A 358 -19.30 -0.67 0.21
CA ALA A 358 -19.32 -0.46 1.65
C ALA A 358 -19.78 -1.73 2.39
N ILE A 359 -20.65 -2.55 1.79
CA ILE A 359 -21.18 -3.78 2.38
C ILE A 359 -20.09 -4.83 2.65
N PRO A 360 -19.32 -5.32 1.66
CA PRO A 360 -18.26 -6.29 1.93
C PRO A 360 -17.17 -5.71 2.84
N SER A 361 -16.88 -4.41 2.75
CA SER A 361 -15.93 -3.74 3.65
C SER A 361 -16.43 -3.75 5.11
N ALA A 362 -17.71 -3.47 5.34
CA ALA A 362 -18.33 -3.54 6.66
C ALA A 362 -18.31 -4.97 7.22
N VAL A 363 -18.62 -5.99 6.40
CA VAL A 363 -18.53 -7.41 6.82
C VAL A 363 -17.13 -7.72 7.34
N LYS A 364 -16.08 -7.27 6.65
CA LYS A 364 -14.70 -7.45 7.14
C LYS A 364 -14.45 -6.73 8.46
N ALA A 365 -14.90 -5.48 8.60
CA ALA A 365 -14.78 -4.73 9.85
C ALA A 365 -15.44 -5.46 11.03
N PHE A 366 -16.67 -5.94 10.85
CA PHE A 366 -17.38 -6.73 11.86
C PHE A 366 -16.69 -8.05 12.18
N ASN A 367 -16.17 -8.76 11.17
CA ASN A 367 -15.43 -10.00 11.37
C ASN A 367 -14.14 -9.79 12.17
N TRP A 368 -13.40 -8.70 11.93
CA TRP A 368 -12.24 -8.34 12.74
C TRP A 368 -12.64 -8.07 14.19
N ILE A 369 -13.65 -7.22 14.43
CA ILE A 369 -14.14 -6.91 15.78
C ILE A 369 -14.59 -8.20 16.51
N THR A 370 -15.28 -9.09 15.82
CA THR A 370 -15.78 -10.36 16.38
C THR A 370 -14.64 -11.36 16.64
N THR A 371 -13.57 -11.30 15.86
CA THR A 371 -12.34 -12.06 16.12
C THR A 371 -11.68 -11.61 17.42
N LEU A 372 -11.65 -10.30 17.69
CA LEU A 372 -11.14 -9.75 18.95
C LEU A 372 -12.08 -10.03 20.14
N TRP A 373 -13.39 -10.05 19.89
CA TRP A 373 -14.39 -10.27 20.93
C TRP A 373 -14.23 -11.64 21.60
N LYS A 374 -14.11 -11.62 22.92
CA LYS A 374 -13.84 -12.80 23.77
C LYS A 374 -12.54 -13.56 23.40
N GLY A 375 -11.59 -12.89 22.75
CA GLY A 375 -10.24 -13.43 22.54
C GLY A 375 -9.33 -13.21 23.75
N ASN A 376 -8.23 -13.97 23.83
CA ASN A 376 -7.17 -13.76 24.82
C ASN A 376 -6.08 -12.88 24.19
N LEU A 377 -6.26 -11.56 24.28
CA LEU A 377 -5.50 -10.60 23.47
C LEU A 377 -4.05 -10.42 23.93
N LYS A 378 -3.09 -10.77 23.07
CA LYS A 378 -1.68 -10.41 23.19
C LYS A 378 -1.43 -9.01 22.60
N MET A 379 -1.45 -7.97 23.45
CA MET A 379 -1.31 -6.56 23.04
C MET A 379 0.15 -6.14 22.74
N ASN A 380 0.74 -6.72 21.70
CA ASN A 380 2.04 -6.29 21.15
C ASN A 380 1.87 -5.18 20.10
N PRO A 381 2.95 -4.52 19.64
CA PRO A 381 2.85 -3.44 18.65
C PRO A 381 2.14 -3.84 17.35
N ALA A 382 2.36 -5.05 16.83
CA ALA A 382 1.67 -5.51 15.62
C ALA A 382 0.14 -5.54 15.82
N MET A 383 -0.31 -6.07 16.96
CA MET A 383 -1.73 -6.08 17.33
C MET A 383 -2.31 -4.67 17.49
N LEU A 384 -1.56 -3.76 18.12
CA LEU A 384 -2.00 -2.37 18.28
C LEU A 384 -2.17 -1.66 16.93
N PHE A 385 -1.21 -1.81 16.03
CA PHE A 385 -1.33 -1.27 14.66
C PHE A 385 -2.48 -1.92 13.88
N SER A 386 -2.75 -3.22 14.06
CA SER A 386 -3.94 -3.86 13.46
C SER A 386 -5.25 -3.30 14.01
N ILE A 387 -5.36 -3.04 15.33
CA ILE A 387 -6.54 -2.39 15.92
C ILE A 387 -6.66 -0.94 15.42
N GLY A 388 -5.53 -0.23 15.36
CA GLY A 388 -5.45 1.09 14.76
C GLY A 388 -5.94 1.11 13.32
N PHE A 389 -5.53 0.12 12.51
CA PHE A 389 -5.99 -0.05 11.13
C PHE A 389 -7.51 -0.11 11.08
N VAL A 390 -8.14 -0.95 11.90
CA VAL A 390 -9.61 -1.07 11.92
C VAL A 390 -10.26 0.25 12.35
N SER A 391 -9.69 0.95 13.32
CA SER A 391 -10.18 2.26 13.77
C SER A 391 -10.18 3.31 12.66
N THR A 392 -9.03 3.50 11.99
CA THR A 392 -8.90 4.50 10.92
C THR A 392 -9.66 4.09 9.67
N PHE A 393 -9.74 2.79 9.39
CA PHE A 393 -10.51 2.25 8.27
C PHE A 393 -12.01 2.50 8.46
N ILE A 394 -12.56 2.31 9.66
CA ILE A 394 -13.96 2.64 9.97
C ILE A 394 -14.18 4.16 9.90
N SER A 395 -13.29 4.94 10.51
CA SER A 395 -13.43 6.41 10.57
C SER A 395 -13.41 7.03 9.17
N GLY A 396 -12.46 6.62 8.32
CA GLY A 396 -12.38 7.07 6.94
C GLY A 396 -13.43 6.42 6.03
N GLY A 397 -13.80 5.16 6.28
CA GLY A 397 -14.83 4.47 5.52
C GLY A 397 -16.21 5.14 5.66
N LEU A 398 -16.54 5.63 6.86
CA LEU A 398 -17.78 6.36 7.10
C LEU A 398 -17.85 7.66 6.28
N THR A 399 -16.75 8.40 6.19
CA THR A 399 -16.69 9.64 5.39
C THR A 399 -16.68 9.34 3.88
N GLY A 400 -16.26 8.14 3.48
CA GLY A 400 -16.36 7.66 2.10
C GLY A 400 -17.78 7.44 1.61
N ILE A 401 -18.73 7.16 2.51
CA ILE A 401 -20.16 7.07 2.15
C ILE A 401 -20.69 8.43 1.68
N ILE A 402 -20.21 9.52 2.30
CA ILE A 402 -20.56 10.89 1.91
C ILE A 402 -20.00 11.20 0.51
N LEU A 403 -18.73 10.87 0.27
CA LEU A 403 -18.09 11.09 -1.05
C LEU A 403 -18.57 10.13 -2.14
N GLY A 404 -19.09 8.96 -1.76
CA GLY A 404 -19.69 8.00 -2.67
C GLY A 404 -21.09 8.39 -3.15
N ASP A 405 -21.70 9.42 -2.55
CA ASP A 405 -22.97 9.98 -2.97
C ASP A 405 -22.76 11.24 -3.80
N SER A 406 -23.14 11.19 -5.08
CA SER A 406 -22.93 12.29 -6.03
C SER A 406 -23.62 13.60 -5.64
N ALA A 407 -24.70 13.57 -4.85
CA ALA A 407 -25.38 14.80 -4.42
C ALA A 407 -24.68 15.45 -3.23
N LEU A 408 -24.16 14.63 -2.31
CA LEU A 408 -23.38 15.12 -1.17
C LEU A 408 -21.98 15.58 -1.57
N ASP A 409 -21.33 14.86 -2.50
CA ASP A 409 -19.98 15.14 -2.97
C ASP A 409 -19.86 16.55 -3.56
N ILE A 410 -20.91 17.10 -4.18
CA ILE A 410 -20.89 18.45 -4.80
C ILE A 410 -20.32 19.54 -3.88
N ASN A 411 -20.62 19.49 -2.58
CA ASN A 411 -20.21 20.54 -1.63
C ASN A 411 -18.81 20.32 -1.05
N VAL A 412 -18.29 19.10 -1.14
CA VAL A 412 -17.03 18.70 -0.51
C VAL A 412 -15.98 18.22 -1.51
N HIS A 413 -16.34 18.12 -2.79
CA HIS A 413 -15.47 17.74 -3.89
C HIS A 413 -14.24 18.64 -3.93
N ASP A 414 -13.06 18.03 -4.00
CA ASP A 414 -11.78 18.73 -4.01
C ASP A 414 -11.53 19.72 -2.86
N THR A 415 -12.25 19.57 -1.74
CA THR A 415 -11.93 20.25 -0.48
C THR A 415 -10.96 19.43 0.38
N MET A 416 -10.53 20.01 1.50
CA MET A 416 -9.78 19.29 2.53
C MET A 416 -10.55 18.08 3.10
N PHE A 417 -11.86 17.96 2.90
CA PHE A 417 -12.65 16.79 3.31
C PHE A 417 -12.19 15.53 2.56
N VAL A 418 -11.98 15.63 1.25
CA VAL A 418 -11.46 14.52 0.43
C VAL A 418 -10.07 14.13 0.87
N VAL A 419 -9.21 15.12 1.18
CA VAL A 419 -7.85 14.88 1.70
C VAL A 419 -7.93 14.12 3.01
N ALA A 420 -8.79 14.54 3.94
CA ALA A 420 -8.98 13.93 5.25
C ALA A 420 -9.49 12.49 5.15
N HIS A 421 -10.55 12.27 4.35
CA HIS A 421 -11.12 10.96 4.07
C HIS A 421 -10.05 10.00 3.54
N PHE A 422 -9.38 10.40 2.45
CA PHE A 422 -8.41 9.56 1.77
C PHE A 422 -7.20 9.24 2.66
N HIS A 423 -6.71 10.21 3.42
CA HIS A 423 -5.59 9.95 4.32
C HIS A 423 -5.97 9.04 5.48
N LEU A 424 -7.20 9.05 6.00
CA LEU A 424 -7.60 8.09 7.04
C LEU A 424 -7.78 6.67 6.47
N VAL A 425 -8.60 6.51 5.44
CA VAL A 425 -8.98 5.18 4.92
C VAL A 425 -7.88 4.53 4.10
N MET A 426 -7.13 5.31 3.32
CA MET A 426 -6.06 4.81 2.45
C MET A 426 -4.68 5.07 3.05
N GLY A 427 -4.33 6.33 3.32
CA GLY A 427 -2.98 6.68 3.78
C GLY A 427 -2.57 5.98 5.08
N ILE A 428 -3.22 6.34 6.18
CA ILE A 428 -2.89 5.88 7.53
C ILE A 428 -3.30 4.43 7.74
N SER A 429 -4.48 4.00 7.27
CA SER A 429 -4.86 2.59 7.41
C SER A 429 -3.85 1.69 6.69
N ALA A 430 -3.49 1.96 5.44
CA ALA A 430 -2.48 1.16 4.74
C ALA A 430 -1.11 1.20 5.45
N LEU A 431 -0.68 2.38 5.95
CA LEU A 431 0.55 2.50 6.75
C LEU A 431 0.48 1.69 8.06
N TYR A 432 -0.67 1.62 8.73
CA TYR A 432 -0.85 0.78 9.91
C TYR A 432 -0.77 -0.69 9.57
N GLY A 433 -1.32 -1.11 8.42
CA GLY A 433 -1.11 -2.47 7.90
C GLY A 433 0.37 -2.76 7.63
N LEU A 434 1.09 -1.81 7.03
CA LEU A 434 2.53 -1.90 6.79
C LEU A 434 3.31 -2.05 8.11
N PHE A 435 3.06 -1.16 9.08
CA PHE A 435 3.74 -1.24 10.38
C PHE A 435 3.39 -2.52 11.13
N ALA A 436 2.12 -2.92 11.15
CA ALA A 436 1.69 -4.17 11.75
C ALA A 436 2.45 -5.34 11.14
N GLY A 437 2.55 -5.37 9.81
CA GLY A 437 3.32 -6.39 9.09
C GLY A 437 4.82 -6.35 9.39
N VAL A 438 5.42 -5.16 9.45
CA VAL A 438 6.83 -5.04 9.81
C VAL A 438 7.05 -5.57 11.22
N TYR A 439 6.25 -5.17 12.22
CA TYR A 439 6.39 -5.67 13.60
C TYR A 439 6.19 -7.19 13.72
N HIS A 440 5.32 -7.77 12.89
CA HIS A 440 5.02 -9.20 12.93
C HIS A 440 6.07 -10.04 12.19
N TRP A 441 6.37 -9.72 10.93
CA TRP A 441 7.27 -10.52 10.09
C TRP A 441 8.72 -10.03 10.07
N PHE A 442 9.10 -9.01 10.86
CA PHE A 442 10.51 -8.64 11.08
C PHE A 442 11.45 -9.84 11.31
N PRO A 443 11.08 -10.84 12.14
CA PRO A 443 11.96 -11.97 12.42
C PRO A 443 12.16 -12.86 11.19
N LYS A 444 11.23 -12.88 10.22
CA LYS A 444 11.40 -13.63 8.97
C LYS A 444 12.27 -12.89 7.96
N MET A 445 12.29 -11.56 8.00
CA MET A 445 13.16 -10.75 7.14
C MET A 445 14.60 -10.69 7.66
N PHE A 446 14.79 -10.68 8.98
CA PHE A 446 16.08 -10.41 9.64
C PHE A 446 16.51 -11.55 10.58
N GLU A 447 16.49 -12.78 10.07
CA GLU A 447 17.12 -13.96 10.68
C GLU A 447 16.74 -14.21 12.15
N GLY A 448 15.47 -14.05 12.50
CA GLY A 448 14.92 -14.33 13.83
C GLY A 448 15.02 -13.18 14.82
N ARG A 449 15.58 -12.03 14.43
CA ARG A 449 15.67 -10.85 15.31
C ARG A 449 14.30 -10.24 15.57
N LEU A 450 14.11 -9.69 16.78
CA LEU A 450 12.88 -9.02 17.19
C LEU A 450 13.08 -7.50 17.31
N LEU A 451 12.04 -6.75 16.96
CA LEU A 451 11.94 -5.32 17.25
C LEU A 451 11.76 -5.05 18.75
N ASN A 452 12.27 -3.92 19.23
CA ASN A 452 12.07 -3.50 20.61
C ASN A 452 10.61 -3.11 20.84
N LYS A 453 9.93 -3.80 21.78
CA LYS A 453 8.52 -3.56 22.10
C LYS A 453 8.26 -2.18 22.71
N LYS A 454 9.14 -1.67 23.57
CA LYS A 454 8.96 -0.36 24.22
C LYS A 454 8.96 0.77 23.19
N LEU A 455 9.92 0.75 22.27
CA LEU A 455 9.96 1.69 21.15
C LEU A 455 8.76 1.51 20.22
N GLY A 456 8.31 0.27 20.01
CA GLY A 456 7.09 -0.01 19.24
C GLY A 456 5.83 0.59 19.86
N TYR A 457 5.68 0.58 21.19
CA TYR A 457 4.56 1.22 21.87
C TYR A 457 4.60 2.74 21.77
N ILE A 458 5.78 3.37 21.90
CA ILE A 458 5.96 4.81 21.70
C ILE A 458 5.59 5.19 20.27
N HIS A 459 6.13 4.46 19.29
CA HIS A 459 5.84 4.65 17.88
C HIS A 459 4.33 4.57 17.60
N PHE A 460 3.66 3.54 18.14
CA PHE A 460 2.22 3.38 17.97
C PHE A 460 1.43 4.57 18.51
N TRP A 461 1.63 4.96 19.77
CA TRP A 461 0.79 5.99 20.39
C TRP A 461 1.01 7.38 19.79
N ILE A 462 2.25 7.74 19.47
CA ILE A 462 2.53 9.02 18.79
C ILE A 462 1.84 9.04 17.42
N THR A 463 1.94 7.94 16.66
CA THR A 463 1.31 7.86 15.33
C THR A 463 -0.21 7.83 15.42
N ALA A 464 -0.78 7.10 16.38
CA ALA A 464 -2.22 7.00 16.60
C ALA A 464 -2.87 8.35 16.91
N VAL A 465 -2.34 9.07 17.90
CA VAL A 465 -2.84 10.39 18.27
C VAL A 465 -2.56 11.39 17.16
N GLY A 466 -1.36 11.35 16.59
CA GLY A 466 -0.94 12.21 15.50
C GLY A 466 -1.82 12.09 14.25
N ALA A 467 -2.15 10.88 13.81
CA ALA A 467 -3.01 10.65 12.65
C ALA A 467 -4.38 11.33 12.78
N TYR A 468 -5.05 11.15 13.93
CA TYR A 468 -6.33 11.84 14.16
C TYR A 468 -6.12 13.35 14.34
N GLY A 469 -5.07 13.78 15.03
CA GLY A 469 -4.76 15.21 15.19
C GLY A 469 -4.48 15.94 13.87
N VAL A 470 -3.95 15.24 12.86
CA VAL A 470 -3.75 15.79 11.51
C VAL A 470 -5.06 15.74 10.70
N PHE A 471 -5.67 14.57 10.55
CA PHE A 471 -6.70 14.37 9.53
C PHE A 471 -8.12 14.57 10.04
N PHE A 472 -8.40 14.43 11.34
CA PHE A 472 -9.74 14.69 11.85
C PHE A 472 -10.14 16.18 11.69
N PRO A 473 -9.29 17.17 12.05
CA PRO A 473 -9.60 18.58 11.81
C PRO A 473 -9.80 18.94 10.34
N MET A 474 -9.12 18.23 9.42
CA MET A 474 -9.25 18.48 7.98
C MET A 474 -10.66 18.23 7.44
N HIS A 475 -11.45 17.35 8.06
CA HIS A 475 -12.87 17.16 7.69
C HIS A 475 -13.66 18.45 7.93
N PHE A 476 -13.43 19.13 9.05
CA PHE A 476 -14.18 20.33 9.42
C PHE A 476 -13.84 21.52 8.53
N ILE A 477 -12.55 21.77 8.27
CA ILE A 477 -12.16 22.85 7.34
C ILE A 477 -12.60 22.53 5.89
N GLY A 478 -12.66 21.24 5.53
CA GLY A 478 -13.21 20.80 4.26
C GLY A 478 -14.72 21.06 4.13
N MET A 479 -15.51 20.75 5.17
CA MET A 479 -16.94 21.11 5.22
C MET A 479 -17.18 22.62 5.23
N ALA A 480 -16.24 23.40 5.76
CA ALA A 480 -16.26 24.86 5.66
C ALA A 480 -15.96 25.38 4.24
N GLY A 481 -15.59 24.49 3.29
CA GLY A 481 -15.35 24.81 1.89
C GLY A 481 -13.90 25.04 1.52
N LEU A 482 -12.93 24.79 2.42
CA LEU A 482 -11.51 25.04 2.16
C LEU A 482 -10.99 24.10 1.05
N PRO A 483 -10.59 24.62 -0.13
CA PRO A 483 -10.14 23.80 -1.25
C PRO A 483 -8.75 23.20 -0.98
N ARG A 484 -8.49 22.02 -1.57
CA ARG A 484 -7.15 21.41 -1.56
C ARG A 484 -6.23 22.10 -2.58
N ARG A 485 -4.91 21.99 -2.39
CA ARG A 485 -3.85 22.49 -3.31
C ARG A 485 -3.77 24.03 -3.42
N TYR A 486 -4.22 24.76 -2.40
CA TYR A 486 -4.03 26.21 -2.34
C TYR A 486 -2.75 26.52 -1.55
N TYR A 487 -1.90 27.40 -2.09
CA TYR A 487 -0.63 27.81 -1.48
C TYR A 487 -0.87 28.62 -0.20
N THR A 488 -1.84 29.52 -0.25
CA THR A 488 -2.36 30.25 0.91
C THR A 488 -3.87 30.40 0.78
N ASN A 489 -4.55 30.35 1.93
CA ASN A 489 -5.99 30.53 2.02
C ASN A 489 -6.38 31.95 2.49
N THR A 490 -5.43 32.73 3.01
CA THR A 490 -5.64 34.09 3.54
C THR A 490 -5.96 35.13 2.47
N ASN A 491 -5.82 34.77 1.19
CA ASN A 491 -6.30 35.60 0.08
C ASN A 491 -7.83 35.61 -0.05
N PHE A 492 -8.52 34.74 0.68
CA PHE A 492 -9.98 34.64 0.72
C PHE A 492 -10.43 34.93 2.15
N PRO A 493 -10.92 36.15 2.46
CA PRO A 493 -11.24 36.55 3.83
C PRO A 493 -12.20 35.62 4.58
N TYR A 494 -13.03 34.87 3.86
CA TYR A 494 -13.92 33.86 4.43
C TYR A 494 -13.18 32.67 5.10
N PHE A 495 -11.90 32.46 4.79
CA PHE A 495 -11.09 31.36 5.34
C PHE A 495 -10.07 31.81 6.41
N ASP A 496 -10.05 33.07 6.79
CA ASP A 496 -9.06 33.61 7.75
C ASP A 496 -9.13 32.87 9.10
N ASP A 497 -10.35 32.58 9.57
CA ASP A 497 -10.61 31.84 10.82
C ASP A 497 -10.12 30.37 10.77
N LEU A 498 -9.84 29.82 9.57
CA LEU A 498 -9.36 28.45 9.41
C LEU A 498 -7.83 28.32 9.49
N LEU A 499 -7.10 29.44 9.55
CA LEU A 499 -5.64 29.44 9.65
C LEU A 499 -5.15 28.80 10.95
N GLU A 500 -5.81 29.11 12.08
CA GLU A 500 -5.46 28.53 13.38
C GLU A 500 -5.56 27.00 13.39
N VAL A 501 -6.56 26.45 12.68
CA VAL A 501 -6.72 25.01 12.53
C VAL A 501 -5.56 24.42 11.72
N ASN A 502 -5.06 25.12 10.70
CA ASN A 502 -3.88 24.69 9.96
C ASN A 502 -2.61 24.65 10.82
N VAL A 503 -2.45 25.59 11.76
CA VAL A 503 -1.35 25.55 12.73
C VAL A 503 -1.43 24.27 13.58
N VAL A 504 -2.61 23.97 14.14
CA VAL A 504 -2.81 22.76 14.96
C VAL A 504 -2.50 21.49 14.17
N ILE A 505 -3.04 21.37 12.95
CA ILE A 505 -2.78 20.23 12.07
C ILE A 505 -1.26 20.09 11.78
N SER A 506 -0.55 21.21 11.55
CA SER A 506 0.89 21.16 11.28
C SER A 506 1.70 20.74 12.49
N VAL A 507 1.34 21.19 13.69
CA VAL A 507 1.97 20.73 14.94
C VAL A 507 1.83 19.22 15.10
N PHE A 508 0.63 18.67 14.88
CA PHE A 508 0.45 17.22 14.89
C PHE A 508 1.23 16.51 13.78
N ALA A 509 1.37 17.11 12.60
CA ALA A 509 2.18 16.53 11.51
C ALA A 509 3.66 16.43 11.91
N PHE A 510 4.23 17.47 12.54
CA PHE A 510 5.61 17.45 13.03
C PHE A 510 5.80 16.42 14.16
N ILE A 511 4.87 16.35 15.12
CA ILE A 511 4.90 15.35 16.19
C ILE A 511 4.84 13.93 15.60
N THR A 512 3.96 13.70 14.63
CA THR A 512 3.80 12.40 13.96
C THR A 512 5.07 12.00 13.22
N ALA A 513 5.70 12.94 12.50
CA ALA A 513 6.96 12.72 11.80
C ALA A 513 8.11 12.42 12.77
N ALA A 514 8.20 13.12 13.91
CA ALA A 514 9.15 12.81 14.96
C ALA A 514 8.92 11.40 15.55
N GLY A 515 7.66 10.97 15.65
CA GLY A 515 7.28 9.60 16.01
C GLY A 515 7.92 8.53 15.10
N GLN A 516 8.08 8.83 13.82
CA GLN A 516 8.67 7.90 12.85
C GLN A 516 10.18 7.70 13.08
N LEU A 517 10.87 8.64 13.73
CA LEU A 517 12.27 8.48 14.10
C LEU A 517 12.47 7.35 15.12
N PHE A 518 11.52 7.17 16.05
CA PHE A 518 11.54 6.03 16.97
C PHE A 518 11.40 4.70 16.23
N PHE A 519 10.57 4.66 15.19
CA PHE A 519 10.44 3.49 14.33
C PHE A 519 11.72 3.22 13.54
N LEU A 520 12.27 4.23 12.86
CA LEU A 520 13.51 4.07 12.08
C LEU A 520 14.68 3.62 12.96
N TYR A 521 14.85 4.21 14.13
CA TYR A 521 15.86 3.78 15.09
C TYR A 521 15.63 2.34 15.53
N ASN A 522 14.39 1.98 15.90
CA ASN A 522 14.06 0.61 16.30
C ASN A 522 14.34 -0.39 15.16
N PHE A 523 13.94 -0.06 13.94
CA PHE A 523 14.13 -0.87 12.75
C PHE A 523 15.62 -1.12 12.46
N ILE A 524 16.40 -0.05 12.34
CA ILE A 524 17.84 -0.13 12.00
C ILE A 524 18.61 -0.80 13.13
N HIS A 525 18.36 -0.42 14.39
CA HIS A 525 19.04 -1.02 15.53
C HIS A 525 18.72 -2.51 15.66
N SER A 526 17.44 -2.91 15.56
CA SER A 526 17.06 -4.32 15.68
C SER A 526 17.50 -5.19 14.52
N MET A 527 17.72 -4.63 13.33
CA MET A 527 18.26 -5.37 12.18
C MET A 527 19.64 -5.96 12.48
N PHE A 528 20.47 -5.24 13.25
CA PHE A 528 21.82 -5.69 13.60
C PHE A 528 21.92 -6.26 15.02
N TYR A 529 21.20 -5.66 15.98
CA TYR A 529 21.35 -5.91 17.42
C TYR A 529 20.05 -6.36 18.10
N GLY A 530 19.01 -6.69 17.31
CA GLY A 530 17.75 -7.20 17.84
C GLY A 530 17.92 -8.54 18.56
N LYS A 531 17.14 -8.75 19.63
CA LYS A 531 17.13 -10.01 20.38
C LYS A 531 16.64 -11.14 19.47
N MET A 532 17.30 -12.29 19.53
CA MET A 532 16.88 -13.48 18.79
C MET A 532 15.61 -14.07 19.43
N GLY A 533 14.57 -14.26 18.62
CA GLY A 533 13.39 -15.03 18.97
C GLY A 533 13.59 -16.52 18.69
N ASN A 534 12.63 -17.33 19.12
CA ASN A 534 12.47 -18.70 18.64
C ASN A 534 11.96 -18.72 17.19
N LYS A 535 11.86 -19.90 16.57
CA LYS A 535 11.44 -20.09 15.17
C LYS A 535 10.02 -19.58 14.87
N ASN A 536 9.12 -19.69 15.86
CA ASN A 536 7.74 -19.20 15.83
C ASN A 536 7.49 -18.31 17.07
N PRO A 537 7.85 -17.01 17.03
CA PRO A 537 7.74 -16.11 18.19
C PRO A 537 6.33 -15.68 18.53
N TRP A 538 5.37 -16.01 17.68
CA TRP A 538 3.98 -15.59 17.81
C TRP A 538 3.03 -16.74 18.08
N ASP A 539 3.54 -17.97 18.15
CA ASP A 539 2.73 -19.18 18.27
C ASP A 539 1.64 -19.22 17.19
N SER A 540 2.03 -18.89 15.95
CA SER A 540 1.13 -18.78 14.80
C SER A 540 0.97 -20.12 14.07
N THR A 541 -0.14 -20.27 13.36
CA THR A 541 -0.60 -21.50 12.73
C THR A 541 -0.11 -21.68 11.29
N THR A 542 0.28 -20.60 10.61
CA THR A 542 0.59 -20.62 9.17
C THR A 542 2.02 -21.11 8.87
N LEU A 543 2.25 -21.58 7.64
CA LEU A 543 3.47 -22.32 7.26
C LEU A 543 4.77 -21.52 7.35
N GLU A 544 4.76 -20.20 7.24
CA GLU A 544 5.98 -19.38 7.24
C GLU A 544 6.80 -19.54 8.52
N TRP A 545 6.13 -19.90 9.61
CA TRP A 545 6.75 -20.13 10.92
C TRP A 545 7.43 -21.49 11.04
N THR A 546 7.26 -22.37 10.05
CA THR A 546 7.96 -23.66 9.93
C THR A 546 9.24 -23.57 9.11
N ALA A 547 9.39 -22.51 8.31
CA ALA A 547 10.55 -22.24 7.49
C ALA A 547 11.78 -21.87 8.34
N GLU A 548 12.96 -22.13 7.80
CA GLU A 548 14.23 -21.88 8.48
C GLU A 548 14.39 -20.40 8.86
N VAL A 549 15.00 -20.17 10.02
CA VAL A 549 15.24 -18.81 10.53
C VAL A 549 16.41 -18.18 9.79
N LYS A 550 17.46 -18.96 9.52
CA LYS A 550 18.63 -18.51 8.78
C LYS A 550 18.25 -18.26 7.31
N HIS A 551 18.80 -17.21 6.73
CA HIS A 551 18.62 -16.96 5.30
C HIS A 551 19.34 -18.04 4.47
N ILE A 552 18.53 -18.82 3.76
CA ILE A 552 18.90 -19.81 2.74
C ILE A 552 18.14 -19.47 1.45
N HIS A 553 18.68 -19.82 0.28
CA HIS A 553 17.89 -19.81 -0.95
C HIS A 553 16.90 -21.00 -0.92
N GLY A 554 15.63 -20.76 -1.26
CA GLY A 554 14.55 -21.68 -0.90
C GLY A 554 14.06 -21.46 0.54
N ASN A 555 13.03 -22.17 1.00
CA ASN A 555 12.39 -21.88 2.30
C ASN A 555 12.59 -22.95 3.39
N TRP A 556 12.82 -24.19 2.99
CA TRP A 556 13.14 -25.30 3.89
C TRP A 556 14.42 -25.97 3.36
N ASP A 557 15.21 -26.64 4.21
CA ASP A 557 16.34 -27.47 3.73
C ASP A 557 15.84 -28.85 3.29
N GLY A 558 14.86 -29.41 4.02
CA GLY A 558 14.27 -30.72 3.78
C GLY A 558 12.98 -30.68 2.95
N PRO A 559 12.14 -31.73 3.04
CA PRO A 559 10.84 -31.78 2.37
C PRO A 559 9.95 -30.57 2.70
N ILE A 560 9.16 -30.14 1.72
CA ILE A 560 8.17 -29.08 1.92
C ILE A 560 7.07 -29.61 2.85
N PRO A 561 6.62 -28.84 3.87
CA PRO A 561 5.55 -29.27 4.75
C PRO A 561 4.24 -29.51 3.99
N GLU A 562 3.61 -30.66 4.22
CA GLU A 562 2.24 -30.93 3.74
C GLU A 562 1.22 -30.22 4.64
N VAL A 563 0.10 -29.78 4.07
CA VAL A 563 -0.98 -29.12 4.83
C VAL A 563 -2.12 -30.10 5.11
N HIS A 564 -2.49 -30.23 6.36
CA HIS A 564 -3.54 -31.15 6.81
C HIS A 564 -4.82 -30.45 7.28
N ARG A 565 -4.74 -29.14 7.55
CA ARG A 565 -5.81 -28.35 8.18
C ARG A 565 -5.84 -26.90 7.67
N TRP A 566 -6.90 -26.18 7.98
CA TRP A 566 -7.05 -24.77 7.62
C TRP A 566 -6.14 -23.84 8.45
N SER A 567 -6.07 -22.56 8.06
CA SER A 567 -5.04 -21.62 8.49
C SER A 567 -5.19 -21.02 9.89
N TYR A 568 -6.31 -21.24 10.61
CA TYR A 568 -6.59 -20.55 11.88
C TYR A 568 -7.05 -21.46 13.02
N ASP A 569 -6.48 -22.67 13.17
CA ASP A 569 -6.73 -23.56 14.30
C ASP A 569 -6.11 -23.04 15.61
N TYR A 570 -6.65 -21.94 16.16
CA TYR A 570 -6.33 -21.40 17.48
C TYR A 570 -7.37 -21.85 18.51
N SER A 571 -6.92 -22.10 19.74
CA SER A 571 -7.76 -22.48 20.90
C SER A 571 -8.76 -23.61 20.61
N LYS A 572 -8.37 -24.56 19.76
CA LYS A 572 -9.20 -25.71 19.40
C LYS A 572 -9.18 -26.73 20.54
N MET A 573 -10.36 -27.06 21.04
CA MET A 573 -10.54 -28.03 22.13
C MET A 573 -10.64 -29.46 21.58
N ASN A 574 -10.26 -30.43 22.41
CA ASN A 574 -10.51 -31.85 22.16
C ASN A 574 -12.03 -32.17 22.19
N LYS A 575 -12.41 -33.36 21.70
CA LYS A 575 -13.82 -33.79 21.57
C LYS A 575 -14.66 -33.66 22.86
N ASP A 576 -14.04 -33.85 24.02
CA ASP A 576 -14.68 -33.77 25.34
C ASP A 576 -14.60 -32.38 25.99
N ASN A 577 -13.99 -31.39 25.32
CA ASN A 577 -13.77 -30.02 25.80
C ASN A 577 -13.03 -29.92 27.14
N SER A 578 -12.22 -30.93 27.48
CA SER A 578 -11.46 -30.97 28.72
C SER A 578 -10.13 -30.21 28.63
N ASP A 579 -9.51 -30.17 27.44
CA ASP A 579 -8.26 -29.48 27.14
C ASP A 579 -8.18 -29.11 25.65
N TYR A 580 -7.11 -28.42 25.24
CA TYR A 580 -6.76 -28.23 23.83
C TYR A 580 -6.48 -29.58 23.14
N VAL A 581 -6.70 -29.64 21.83
CA VAL A 581 -6.38 -30.83 21.01
C VAL A 581 -4.91 -31.25 21.21
N LEU A 582 -4.00 -30.28 21.26
CA LEU A 582 -2.63 -30.48 21.68
C LEU A 582 -2.51 -29.99 23.14
N PRO A 583 -2.30 -30.89 24.12
CA PRO A 583 -2.31 -30.51 25.53
C PRO A 583 -1.38 -29.33 25.84
N GLY A 584 -1.92 -28.30 26.47
CA GLY A 584 -1.17 -27.07 26.83
C GLY A 584 -0.80 -26.14 25.67
N GLN A 585 -1.27 -26.39 24.43
CA GLN A 585 -0.97 -25.58 23.26
C GLN A 585 -2.25 -25.06 22.59
N ASP A 586 -2.46 -23.74 22.68
CA ASP A 586 -3.65 -23.04 22.16
C ASP A 586 -3.57 -22.71 20.66
N TYR A 587 -2.75 -23.41 19.89
CA TYR A 587 -2.63 -23.24 18.44
C TYR A 587 -2.15 -24.54 17.78
N ILE A 588 -2.57 -24.80 16.55
CA ILE A 588 -2.13 -25.99 15.81
C ILE A 588 -1.66 -25.58 14.41
N PRO A 589 -0.35 -25.67 14.13
CA PRO A 589 0.18 -25.33 12.83
C PRO A 589 -0.39 -26.18 11.68
N GLN A 590 -0.53 -25.60 10.50
CA GLN A 590 -1.16 -26.24 9.33
C GLN A 590 -0.54 -27.58 8.89
N HIS A 591 0.74 -27.78 9.23
CA HIS A 591 1.51 -28.97 8.88
C HIS A 591 1.36 -30.13 9.87
N ILE A 592 0.63 -29.94 10.97
CA ILE A 592 0.38 -31.01 11.94
C ILE A 592 -0.82 -31.85 11.47
N PRO A 593 -0.70 -33.17 11.33
CA PRO A 593 -1.81 -34.06 11.01
C PRO A 593 -2.96 -33.97 12.02
N LEU A 594 -4.18 -34.31 11.59
CA LEU A 594 -5.34 -34.41 12.49
C LEU A 594 -5.08 -35.49 13.55
N GLN A 595 -5.47 -35.22 14.80
CA GLN A 595 -5.37 -36.19 15.90
C GLN A 595 -6.61 -37.11 15.93
N ASP A 596 -6.50 -38.32 16.51
CA ASP A 596 -7.61 -39.28 16.55
C ASP A 596 -8.84 -38.75 17.33
N ASN A 597 -8.60 -37.92 18.34
CA ASN A 597 -9.60 -37.27 19.17
C ASN A 597 -9.97 -35.85 18.69
N GLU A 598 -9.66 -35.50 17.44
CA GLU A 598 -9.93 -34.19 16.85
C GLU A 598 -11.05 -34.29 15.79
N ASP A 599 -11.94 -33.31 15.75
CA ASP A 599 -12.88 -33.13 14.65
C ASP A 599 -12.30 -32.17 13.60
N GLU A 600 -12.41 -32.50 12.31
CA GLU A 600 -12.05 -31.56 11.25
C GLU A 600 -13.10 -30.44 11.18
N LEU A 601 -12.67 -29.21 11.47
CA LEU A 601 -13.55 -28.05 11.41
C LEU A 601 -13.67 -27.59 9.95
N MET A 602 -14.86 -27.72 9.38
CA MET A 602 -15.16 -27.19 8.05
C MET A 602 -15.68 -25.75 8.15
N HIS A 603 -14.77 -24.78 8.31
CA HIS A 603 -15.10 -23.35 8.34
C HIS A 603 -15.29 -22.72 6.97
#